data_AF-A0A2N5A2W3-F1
#
_entry.id   AF-A0A2N5A2W3-F1
#
_cell.length_a   1.000
_cell.length_b   1.000
_cell.length_c   1.000
_cell.angle_alpha   90.00
_cell.angle_beta   90.00
_cell.angle_gamma   90.00
#
_symmetry.space_group_name_H-M   'P 1'
#
loop_
_entity.id
_entity.type
_entity.pdbx_description
1 polymer ?
#
loop_
_entity_poly.entity_id
_entity_poly.type
_entity_poly.pdbx_seq_one_letter_code
_entity_poly.pdbx_strand_id
1 'polypeptide(L)' 'VMTTEDLVDAALRGLEMGEQVTLPPVHDLGLWEAFEQSRLALFTSARTGQPAPRYR' A
#
# COMPACT_ATOMS: atom_id res chain seq x y z
N VAL A 1 6.53 -17.80 12.05
CA VAL A 1 6.71 -17.85 10.58
C VAL A 1 5.47 -18.51 10.01
N MET A 2 4.82 -17.90 9.03
CA MET A 2 3.61 -18.44 8.38
C MET A 2 3.99 -19.57 7.40
N THR A 3 3.14 -20.59 7.24
CA THR A 3 3.36 -21.64 6.24
C THR A 3 3.05 -21.14 4.83
N THR A 4 3.50 -21.87 3.81
CA THR A 4 3.16 -21.54 2.42
C THR A 4 1.68 -21.78 2.17
N GLU A 5 1.13 -22.84 2.75
CA GLU A 5 -0.28 -23.21 2.67
C GLU A 5 -1.17 -22.10 3.24
N ASP A 6 -0.90 -21.63 4.46
CA ASP A 6 -1.67 -20.54 5.09
C ASP A 6 -1.59 -19.24 4.28
N LEU A 7 -0.42 -18.93 3.71
CA LEU A 7 -0.22 -17.75 2.87
C LEU A 7 -1.11 -17.82 1.62
N VAL A 8 -1.12 -18.97 0.95
CA VAL A 8 -1.87 -19.18 -0.29
C VAL A 8 -3.38 -19.17 -0.02
N ASP A 9 -3.84 -19.83 1.05
CA ASP A 9 -5.25 -19.84 1.44
C ASP A 9 -5.76 -18.41 1.72
N ALA A 10 -4.99 -17.62 2.47
CA ALA A 10 -5.32 -16.22 2.72
C ALA A 10 -5.33 -15.38 1.44
N ALA A 11 -4.38 -15.59 0.52
CA ALA A 11 -4.31 -14.87 -0.75
C ALA A 11 -5.50 -15.20 -1.67
N LEU A 12 -5.88 -16.49 -1.78
CA LEU A 12 -7.05 -16.91 -2.55
C LEU A 12 -8.33 -16.35 -1.96
N ARG A 13 -8.43 -16.30 -0.63
CA ARG A 13 -9.59 -15.71 0.04
C ARG A 13 -9.73 -14.20 -0.25
N GLY A 14 -8.63 -13.45 -0.22
CA GLY A 14 -8.63 -12.04 -0.60
C GLY A 14 -9.05 -11.82 -2.05
N LEU A 15 -8.59 -12.68 -2.96
CA LEU A 15 -9.01 -12.68 -4.37
C LEU A 15 -10.53 -12.91 -4.52
N GLU A 16 -11.10 -13.88 -3.80
CA GLU A 16 -12.55 -14.14 -3.80
C GLU A 16 -13.36 -12.93 -3.29
N MET A 17 -12.81 -12.18 -2.33
CA MET A 17 -13.41 -10.95 -1.81
C MET A 17 -13.27 -9.76 -2.77
N GLY A 18 -12.51 -9.89 -3.85
CA GLY A 18 -12.25 -8.82 -4.81
C GLY A 18 -11.28 -7.77 -4.27
N GLU A 19 -10.42 -8.13 -3.31
CA GLU A 19 -9.36 -7.23 -2.86
C GLU A 19 -8.42 -6.87 -4.00
N GLN A 20 -8.12 -5.58 -4.16
CA GLN A 20 -7.14 -5.12 -5.14
C GLN A 20 -5.70 -5.39 -4.70
N VAL A 21 -5.48 -5.42 -3.38
CA VAL A 21 -4.19 -5.66 -2.73
C VAL A 21 -4.44 -6.51 -1.50
N THR A 22 -4.00 -7.77 -1.54
CA THR A 22 -4.10 -8.71 -0.42
C THR A 22 -2.77 -8.81 0.29
N LEU A 23 -2.76 -8.58 1.60
CA LEU A 23 -1.56 -8.57 2.44
C LEU A 23 -1.74 -9.55 3.62
N PRO A 24 -1.59 -10.87 3.40
CA PRO A 24 -1.87 -11.88 4.42
C PRO A 24 -1.23 -11.67 5.81
N PRO A 25 0.02 -11.19 5.95
CA PRO A 25 0.61 -10.97 7.27
C PRO A 25 0.22 -9.63 7.91
N VAL A 26 -0.53 -8.76 7.23
CA VAL A 26 -0.89 -7.42 7.71
C VAL A 26 -2.27 -7.47 8.35
N HIS A 27 -2.32 -7.33 9.67
CA HIS A 27 -3.58 -7.28 10.42
C HIS A 27 -4.28 -5.92 10.33
N ASP A 28 -3.52 -4.82 10.46
CA ASP A 28 -4.05 -3.46 10.45
C ASP A 28 -4.03 -2.88 9.03
N LEU A 29 -5.19 -2.88 8.37
CA LEU A 29 -5.35 -2.31 7.04
C LEU A 29 -5.18 -0.77 7.01
N GLY A 30 -5.31 -0.10 8.16
CA GLY A 30 -5.07 1.35 8.26
C GLY A 30 -3.63 1.73 7.88
N LEU A 31 -2.66 0.82 8.04
CA LEU A 31 -1.29 1.02 7.60
C LEU A 31 -1.17 1.09 6.07
N TRP A 32 -1.92 0.25 5.35
CA TRP A 32 -1.97 0.28 3.88
C TRP A 32 -2.62 1.57 3.38
N GLU A 33 -3.74 1.96 3.99
CA GLU A 33 -4.46 3.20 3.65
C GLU A 33 -3.59 4.44 3.88
N ALA A 34 -2.91 4.53 5.03
CA ALA A 34 -2.01 5.64 5.34
C ALA A 34 -0.82 5.71 4.36
N PHE A 35 -0.27 4.55 3.98
CA PHE A 35 0.77 4.48 2.95
C PHE A 35 0.27 5.01 1.61
N GLU A 36 -0.90 4.57 1.15
CA GLU A 36 -1.48 4.96 -0.12
C GLU A 36 -1.80 6.46 -0.16
N GLN A 37 -2.38 7.00 0.91
CA GLN A 37 -2.61 8.44 1.06
C GLN A 37 -1.30 9.23 0.99
N SER A 38 -0.27 8.78 1.70
CA SER A 38 1.06 9.41 1.69
C SER A 38 1.69 9.37 0.30
N ARG A 39 1.56 8.25 -0.41
CA ARG A 39 2.05 8.06 -1.79
C ARG A 39 1.41 9.08 -2.75
N LEU A 40 0.10 9.26 -2.68
CA LEU A 40 -0.63 10.22 -3.52
C LEU A 40 -0.32 11.68 -3.16
N ALA A 41 -0.17 11.99 -1.87
CA ALA A 41 0.19 13.32 -1.40
C ALA A 41 1.58 13.74 -1.92
N LEU A 42 2.56 12.84 -1.83
CA LEU A 42 3.91 13.08 -2.35
C LEU A 42 3.88 13.34 -3.85
N PHE A 43 3.22 12.46 -4.61
CA PHE A 43 3.08 12.63 -6.07
C PHE A 43 2.43 13.98 -6.43
N THR A 44 1.38 14.37 -5.71
CA THR A 44 0.70 15.64 -5.96
C THR A 44 1.57 16.84 -5.64
N SER A 45 2.32 16.80 -4.53
CA SER A 45 3.21 17.89 -4.12
C SER A 45 4.38 18.16 -5.08
N ALA A 46 4.77 17.17 -5.89
CA ALA A 46 5.88 17.29 -6.83
C ALA A 46 5.50 18.01 -8.14
N ARG A 47 4.21 18.28 -8.38
CA ARG A 47 3.69 18.86 -9.62
C ARG A 47 3.67 20.39 -9.61
N THR A 48 4.75 21.03 -9.15
CA THR A 48 4.88 22.50 -9.08
C THR A 48 5.54 23.12 -10.31
N GLY A 49 6.19 22.31 -11.14
CA GLY A 49 6.96 22.77 -12.31
C GLY A 49 8.21 23.58 -11.96
N GLN A 50 8.59 23.64 -10.68
CA GLN A 50 9.73 24.41 -10.18
C GLN A 50 10.55 23.57 -9.20
N PRO A 51 11.89 23.73 -9.15
CA PRO A 51 12.70 23.09 -8.12
C PRO A 51 12.22 23.47 -6.71
N ALA A 52 12.18 22.49 -5.80
CA ALA A 52 11.81 22.75 -4.42
C ALA A 52 12.74 23.81 -3.78
N PRO A 53 12.24 24.69 -2.89
CA PRO A 53 13.04 25.78 -2.32
C PRO A 53 14.37 25.35 -1.68
N ARG A 54 14.45 24.13 -1.16
CA ARG A 54 15.67 23.52 -0.58
C ARG A 54 16.83 23.30 -1.57
N TYR A 55 16.61 23.46 -2.88
CA TYR A 55 17.63 23.32 -3.93
C TYR A 55 18.18 24.67 -4.41
N ARG A 56 17.97 25.73 -3.63
CA ARG A 56 18.62 27.01 -3.80
C ARG A 56 19.58 27.25 -2.66
#